data_AF-A0A1F7MT12-F1
#
_entry.id   AF-A0A1F7MT12-F1
#
_cell.length_a   1.000
_cell.length_b   1.000
_cell.length_c   1.000
_cell.angle_alpha   90.00
_cell.angle_beta   90.00
_cell.angle_gamma   90.00
#
_symmetry.space_group_name_H-M   'P 1'
#
loop_
_entity.id
_entity.type
_entity.pdbx_description
1 polymer ?
#
loop_
_entity_poly.entity_id
_entity_poly.type
_entity_poly.pdbx_seq_one_letter_code
_entity_poly.pdbx_strand_id
1 'polypeptide(L)' 'MIEPVPGDWQVLASTVIEPVPGDWQVLASTHRYEKIEAHTLRYEIPVPRDGAAKLVYRVRIRS' A
#
# COMPACT_ATOMS: atom_id res chain seq x y z
N MET A 1 -23.26 -19.65 -25.14
CA MET A 1 -22.88 -18.30 -24.67
C MET A 1 -22.46 -18.49 -23.21
N ILE A 2 -21.16 -18.64 -22.96
CA ILE A 2 -20.65 -18.84 -21.61
C ILE A 2 -20.26 -17.43 -21.15
N GLU A 3 -21.09 -16.81 -20.32
CA GLU A 3 -20.64 -15.62 -19.59
C GLU A 3 -19.42 -16.04 -18.75
N PRO A 4 -18.30 -15.30 -18.76
CA PRO A 4 -17.19 -15.63 -17.89
C PRO A 4 -17.69 -15.49 -16.44
N VAL A 5 -17.69 -16.62 -15.72
CA VAL A 5 -17.90 -16.67 -14.27
C VAL A 5 -16.91 -15.69 -13.63
N PRO A 6 -17.31 -14.82 -12.68
CA PRO A 6 -16.36 -13.94 -11.99
C PRO A 6 -15.34 -14.79 -11.23
N GLY A 7 -14.22 -15.11 -11.90
CA GLY A 7 -13.13 -15.94 -11.41
C GLY A 7 -12.11 -15.18 -10.56
N ASP A 8 -12.39 -13.92 -10.24
CA ASP A 8 -11.63 -13.13 -9.27
C ASP A 8 -12.08 -13.49 -7.86
N TRP A 9 -11.44 -14.49 -7.26
CA TRP A 9 -11.52 -14.77 -5.83
C TRP A 9 -10.79 -13.66 -5.06
N GLN A 10 -11.51 -12.54 -4.97
CA GLN A 10 -11.37 -11.31 -4.18
C GLN A 10 -9.98 -10.99 -3.62
N VAL A 11 -9.26 -10.14 -4.35
CA VAL A 11 -8.21 -9.28 -3.78
C VAL A 11 -8.89 -8.13 -3.06
N LEU A 12 -8.70 -8.04 -1.74
CA LEU A 12 -9.20 -6.92 -0.95
C LEU A 12 -8.12 -5.83 -0.91
N ALA A 13 -8.49 -4.61 -1.29
CA ALA A 13 -7.62 -3.45 -1.12
C ALA A 13 -7.50 -3.13 0.38
N SER A 14 -6.34 -3.43 0.95
CA SER A 14 -6.01 -3.11 2.34
C SER A 14 -5.32 -1.76 2.39
N THR A 15 -5.81 -0.87 3.26
CA THR A 15 -5.19 0.44 3.46
C THR A 15 -4.17 0.36 4.60
N VAL A 16 -2.93 0.77 4.34
CA VAL A 16 -1.90 0.96 5.37
C VAL A 16 -1.67 2.46 5.53
N ILE A 17 -1.74 2.95 6.76
CA ILE A 17 -1.51 4.35 7.13
C ILE A 17 -0.32 4.41 8.08
N GLU A 18 0.76 5.01 7.62
CA GLU A 18 2.00 5.17 8.37
C GLU A 18 2.20 6.65 8.74
N PRO A 19 2.15 7.00 10.03
CA PRO A 19 2.56 8.32 10.51
C PRO A 19 4.08 8.48 10.36
N VAL A 20 4.52 9.52 9.65
CA VAL A 20 5.93 9.82 9.44
C VAL A 20 6.22 11.24 9.95
N PRO A 21 6.90 11.39 11.11
CA PRO A 21 7.16 12.70 11.69
C PRO A 21 8.24 13.48 10.93
N GLY A 22 8.22 14.80 11.10
CA GLY A 22 9.22 15.71 10.54
C GLY A 22 9.15 15.83 9.02
N ASP A 23 10.23 16.32 8.43
CA ASP A 23 10.41 16.29 6.98
C ASP A 23 10.92 14.92 6.55
N TRP A 24 10.32 14.34 5.50
CA TRP A 24 10.66 13.00 5.09
C TRP A 24 10.56 12.78 3.59
N GLN A 25 11.26 11.75 3.13
CA GLN A 25 11.23 11.28 1.76
C GLN A 25 11.27 9.75 1.73
N VAL A 26 10.39 9.15 0.91
CA VAL A 26 10.49 7.73 0.58
C VAL A 26 11.65 7.56 -0.40
N LEU A 27 12.64 6.76 -0.03
CA LEU A 27 13.80 6.44 -0.86
C LEU A 27 13.58 5.22 -1.74
N ALA A 28 12.77 4.27 -1.25
CA ALA A 28 12.42 3.06 -1.97
C ALA A 28 11.09 2.51 -1.43
N SER A 29 10.30 1.92 -2.32
CA SER A 29 9.05 1.25 -1.97
C SER A 29 8.74 0.16 -2.99
N THR A 30 8.24 -0.96 -2.50
CA THR A 30 7.74 -2.08 -3.33
C THR A 30 6.37 -1.79 -3.94
N HIS A 31 5.60 -0.90 -3.31
CA HIS A 31 4.25 -0.54 -3.72
C HIS A 31 4.14 0.97 -3.94
N ARG A 32 3.20 1.37 -4.80
CA ARG A 32 2.86 2.78 -4.96
C ARG A 32 2.30 3.32 -3.64
N TYR A 33 2.72 4.53 -3.33
CA TYR A 33 2.33 5.23 -2.12
C TYR A 33 1.79 6.60 -2.47
N GLU A 34 1.02 7.15 -1.54
CA GLU A 34 0.50 8.51 -1.61
C GLU A 34 0.89 9.25 -0.33
N LYS A 35 1.35 10.50 -0.51
CA LYS A 35 1.51 11.44 0.59
C LYS A 35 0.22 12.23 0.71
N ILE A 36 -0.70 11.71 1.51
CA ILE A 36 -2.04 12.30 1.67
C ILE A 36 -2.02 13.54 2.57
N GLU A 37 -1.04 13.63 3.48
CA GLU A 37 -0.81 14.78 4.36
C GLU A 37 0.69 14.96 4.60
N ALA A 38 1.09 16.06 5.26
CA ALA A 38 2.50 16.36 5.55
C ALA A 38 3.23 15.22 6.27
N HIS A 39 2.53 14.50 7.17
CA HIS A 39 3.08 13.47 8.05
C HIS A 39 2.40 12.10 7.91
N THR A 40 1.76 11.85 6.76
CA THR A 40 0.96 10.63 6.57
C THR A 40 1.30 10.00 5.23
N LEU A 41 1.79 8.76 5.29
CA LEU A 41 2.08 7.93 4.13
C LEU A 41 1.00 6.85 4.02
N ARG A 42 0.32 6.82 2.88
CA ARG A 42 -0.76 5.85 2.60
C ARG A 42 -0.35 4.86 1.53
N TYR A 43 -0.76 3.62 1.73
CA TYR A 43 -0.70 2.56 0.73
C TYR A 43 -2.07 1.91 0.54
N GLU A 44 -2.37 1.55 -0.70
CA GLU A 44 -3.43 0.61 -1.04
C GLU A 44 -2.78 -0.67 -1.56
N ILE A 45 -2.87 -1.73 -0.77
CA ILE A 45 -2.21 -2.99 -1.04
C ILE A 45 -3.28 -4.05 -1.33
N PRO A 46 -3.31 -4.63 -2.55
CA PRO A 46 -4.19 -5.75 -2.82
C PRO A 46 -3.71 -6.97 -2.05
N VAL A 47 -4.57 -7.52 -1.18
CA VAL A 47 -4.30 -8.73 -0.41
C VAL A 47 -5.26 -9.83 -0.88
N PRO A 48 -4.75 -10.99 -1.35
CA PRO A 48 -5.60 -12.14 -1.66
C PRO A 48 -6.32 -12.63 -0.39
N ARG A 49 -7.59 -13.04 -0.51
CA ARG A 49 -8.45 -13.48 0.60
C ARG A 49 -7.78 -14.42 1.62
N ASP A 50 -7.01 -15.39 1.14
CA ASP A 50 -6.32 -16.39 1.96
C ASP A 50 -4.79 -16.27 1.86
N GLY A 51 -4.31 -15.09 1.46
CA GLY A 51 -2.90 -14.81 1.23
C GLY A 51 -2.36 -13.69 2.12
N ALA A 52 -1.08 -13.39 1.92
CA ALA A 52 -0.43 -12.25 2.54
C ALA A 52 0.27 -11.41 1.48
N ALA A 53 0.27 -10.09 1.67
CA ALA A 53 1.08 -9.17 0.91
C ALA A 53 2.20 -8.62 1.80
N LYS A 54 3.39 -8.43 1.22
CA LYS A 54 4.53 -7.86 1.94
C LYS A 54 4.83 -6.47 1.42
N LEU A 55 4.64 -5.46 2.28
CA LEU A 55 5.09 -4.10 2.02
C LEU A 55 6.51 -3.91 2.55
N VAL A 56 7.45 -3.61 1.66
CA VAL A 56 8.81 -3.16 2.02
C VAL A 56 8.99 -1.74 1.52
N TYR A 57 9.41 -0.85 2.42
CA TYR A 57 9.62 0.57 2.15
C TYR A 57 10.80 1.09 2.97
N ARG A 58 11.43 2.16 2.48
CA ARG A 58 12.53 2.85 3.16
C ARG A 58 12.26 4.33 3.14
N VAL A 59 12.17 4.92 4.33
CA VAL A 59 11.96 6.35 4.53
C VAL A 59 13.21 6.95 5.13
N ARG A 60 13.59 8.13 4.64
CA ARG A 60 14.56 9.00 5.29
C ARG A 60 13.82 10.14 5.96
N ILE A 61 13.99 10.25 7.28
CA ILE A 61 13.51 11.36 8.07
C ILE A 61 14.66 12.37 8.20
N ARG A 62 14.33 13.65 8.08
CA ARG A 62 15.21 14.78 8.35
C ARG A 62 14.69 15.50 9.59
N SER A 63 15.59 15.69 10.55
CA SER A 63 15.41 16.49 11.76
C SER A 63 15.95 17.89 11.55
#